data_AF-A0A7S1XCP3-F1
#
_entry.id   AF-A0A7S1XCP3-F1
#
_cell.length_a   1.000
_cell.length_b   1.000
_cell.length_c   1.000
_cell.angle_alpha   90.00
_cell.angle_beta   90.00
_cell.angle_gamma   90.00
#
_symmetry.space_group_name_H-M   'P 1'
#
loop_
_entity.id
_entity.type
_entity.pdbx_description
1 polymer ?
#
loop_
_entity_poly.entity_id
_entity_poly.type
_entity_poly.pdbx_seq_one_letter_code
_entity_poly.pdbx_strand_id
1 'polypeptide(L)'
;EDRRYEIFCNRNLKMSKITAVGFDMDYTLSDYIPETFETLAYEGAKKRLVKSLGYPEEVLSLPNYDSKRFVRGLVVDKKRGNIIKMDRHRYVKLACHGFRTLTKEERDELYNPSTISWESYGEPDFSVLDTLFSLPDAFLFSQLVEMKDSHPAKFPNSYMQIYADVRKSVD
;
A
#
# COMPACT_ATOMS: atom_id res chain seq x y z
N GLU A 1 -14.50 -19.82 20.41
CA GLU A 1 -14.95 -18.79 21.37
C GLU A 1 -15.06 -17.46 20.65
N ASP A 2 -16.08 -16.68 20.98
CA ASP A 2 -16.32 -15.35 20.40
C ASP A 2 -15.47 -14.30 21.14
N ARG A 3 -14.40 -13.86 20.48
CA ARG A 3 -13.38 -12.96 21.07
C ARG A 3 -13.67 -11.48 20.84
N ARG A 4 -14.87 -11.12 20.34
CA ARG A 4 -15.20 -9.75 19.90
C ARG A 4 -15.03 -8.67 20.97
N TYR A 5 -15.08 -9.03 22.25
CA TYR A 5 -14.97 -8.08 23.38
C TYR A 5 -13.65 -8.18 24.15
N GLU A 6 -12.68 -8.97 23.66
CA GLU A 6 -11.39 -9.12 24.32
C GLU A 6 -10.45 -7.94 24.04
N ILE A 7 -9.73 -7.51 25.07
CA ILE A 7 -8.68 -6.49 24.98
C ILE A 7 -7.32 -7.18 25.13
N PHE A 8 -6.49 -7.09 24.08
CA PHE A 8 -5.15 -7.66 24.08
C PHE A 8 -4.14 -6.70 24.72
N CYS A 9 -3.28 -7.22 25.61
CA CYS A 9 -2.32 -6.43 26.36
C CYS A 9 -0.88 -6.78 25.99
N ASN A 10 -0.17 -5.86 25.34
CA ASN A 10 1.27 -6.01 25.04
C ASN A 10 2.16 -5.47 26.17
N ARG A 11 1.69 -4.46 26.91
CA ARG A 11 2.41 -3.78 28.00
C ARG A 11 1.44 -3.45 29.12
N ASN A 12 1.87 -3.63 30.37
CA ASN A 12 1.05 -3.34 31.55
C ASN A 12 0.58 -1.88 31.56
N LEU A 13 -0.73 -1.66 31.64
CA LEU A 13 -1.36 -0.35 31.75
C LEU A 13 -2.34 -0.32 32.92
N LYS A 14 -2.13 0.59 33.87
CA LYS A 14 -3.04 0.77 35.03
C LYS A 14 -4.12 1.78 34.67
N MET A 15 -5.27 1.29 34.20
CA MET A 15 -6.40 2.15 33.79
C MET A 15 -6.87 3.10 34.89
N SER A 16 -6.74 2.72 36.16
CA SER A 16 -7.08 3.59 37.30
C SER A 16 -6.23 4.86 37.43
N LYS A 17 -5.10 4.95 36.72
CA LYS A 17 -4.24 6.14 36.69
C LYS A 17 -4.48 7.03 35.46
N ILE A 18 -5.36 6.63 34.55
CA ILE A 18 -5.66 7.38 33.33
C ILE A 18 -6.75 8.40 33.63
N THR A 19 -6.49 9.68 33.37
CA THR A 19 -7.42 10.80 33.63
C THR A 19 -8.16 11.28 32.39
N ALA A 20 -7.67 10.92 31.20
CA ALA A 20 -8.27 11.26 29.93
C ALA A 20 -8.02 10.16 28.90
N VAL A 21 -8.97 9.98 27.98
CA VAL A 21 -8.86 9.07 26.85
C VAL A 21 -9.15 9.87 25.59
N GLY A 22 -8.16 9.98 24.70
CA GLY A 22 -8.34 10.53 23.37
C GLY A 22 -8.74 9.43 22.40
N PHE A 23 -9.67 9.73 21.52
CA PHE A 23 -10.08 8.85 20.44
C PHE A 23 -9.74 9.49 19.10
N ASP A 24 -9.17 8.69 18.21
CA ASP A 24 -9.19 9.01 16.78
C ASP A 24 -10.63 8.85 16.26
N MET A 25 -10.98 9.53 15.17
CA MET A 25 -12.32 9.47 14.60
C MET A 25 -12.42 8.31 13.62
N ASP A 26 -11.68 8.39 12.51
CA ASP A 26 -11.82 7.48 11.39
C ASP A 26 -11.25 6.10 11.71
N TYR A 27 -12.00 5.04 11.41
CA TYR A 27 -11.67 3.64 11.73
C TYR A 27 -11.41 3.36 13.23
N THR A 28 -11.75 4.30 14.12
CA THR A 28 -11.71 4.11 15.58
C THR A 28 -13.08 4.31 16.22
N LEU A 29 -13.70 5.48 16.03
CA LEU A 29 -15.09 5.74 16.45
C LEU A 29 -16.08 5.59 15.29
N SER A 30 -15.64 6.01 14.10
CA SER A 30 -16.41 5.95 12.86
C SER A 30 -15.93 4.77 12.03
N ASP A 31 -16.71 3.69 12.05
CA ASP A 31 -16.45 2.51 11.22
C ASP A 31 -17.03 2.73 9.82
N TYR A 32 -16.20 2.58 8.81
CA TYR A 32 -16.58 2.76 7.41
C TYR A 32 -16.76 1.40 6.76
N ILE A 33 -17.70 1.29 5.81
CA ILE A 33 -17.77 0.13 4.92
C ILE A 33 -16.60 0.27 3.92
N PRO A 34 -15.49 -0.49 4.08
CA PRO A 34 -14.26 -0.26 3.33
C PRO A 34 -14.49 -0.31 1.83
N GLU A 35 -15.35 -1.24 1.37
CA GLU A 35 -15.68 -1.43 -0.04
C GLU A 35 -16.26 -0.18 -0.70
N THR A 36 -16.94 0.69 0.05
CA THR A 36 -17.53 1.91 -0.50
C THR A 36 -16.57 3.09 -0.44
N PHE A 37 -15.93 3.29 0.71
CA PHE A 37 -15.07 4.44 0.94
C PHE A 37 -13.76 4.35 0.15
N GLU A 38 -13.09 3.19 0.19
CA GLU A 38 -11.82 2.97 -0.51
C GLU A 38 -12.02 2.97 -2.03
N THR A 39 -13.15 2.44 -2.52
CA THR A 39 -13.51 2.51 -3.94
C THR A 39 -13.71 3.95 -4.40
N LEU A 40 -14.33 4.80 -3.59
CA LEU A 40 -14.49 6.22 -3.91
C LEU A 40 -13.14 6.92 -4.03
N ALA A 41 -12.23 6.68 -3.08
CA ALA A 41 -10.87 7.22 -3.10
C ALA A 41 -10.11 6.75 -4.36
N TYR A 42 -10.18 5.45 -4.66
CA TYR A 42 -9.58 4.84 -5.85
C TYR A 42 -10.08 5.47 -7.15
N GLU A 43 -11.40 5.61 -7.32
CA GLU A 43 -11.99 6.22 -8.52
C GLU A 43 -11.69 7.73 -8.62
N GLY A 44 -11.62 8.42 -7.49
CA GLY A 44 -11.15 9.81 -7.41
C GLY A 44 -9.70 9.94 -7.90
N ALA A 45 -8.82 9.07 -7.42
CA ALA A 45 -7.41 9.06 -7.80
C ALA A 45 -7.21 8.82 -9.29
N LYS A 46 -7.87 7.82 -9.88
CA LYS A 46 -7.86 7.55 -11.34
C LYS A 46 -8.21 8.79 -12.15
N LYS A 47 -9.30 9.47 -11.77
CA LYS A 47 -9.76 10.69 -12.45
C LYS A 47 -8.74 11.82 -12.35
N ARG A 48 -8.11 12.00 -11.19
CA ARG A 48 -7.13 13.06 -10.97
C ARG A 48 -5.81 12.80 -11.71
N LEU A 49 -5.34 11.54 -11.73
CA LEU A 49 -4.16 11.13 -12.52
C LEU A 49 -4.32 11.53 -14.00
N VAL A 50 -5.46 11.23 -14.61
CA VAL A 50 -5.71 11.55 -16.02
C VAL A 50 -5.93 13.05 -16.20
N LYS A 51 -6.86 13.65 -15.46
CA LYS A 51 -7.28 15.05 -15.69
C LYS A 51 -6.23 16.09 -15.29
N SER A 52 -5.46 15.82 -14.24
CA SER A 52 -4.57 16.81 -13.62
C SER A 52 -3.09 16.49 -13.82
N LEU A 53 -2.73 15.21 -13.96
CA LEU A 53 -1.33 14.77 -14.08
C LEU A 53 -1.00 14.20 -15.47
N GLY A 54 -1.96 14.19 -16.40
CA GLY A 54 -1.73 13.85 -17.80
C GLY A 54 -1.46 12.37 -18.06
N TYR A 55 -1.89 11.49 -17.15
CA TYR A 55 -1.81 10.04 -17.38
C TYR A 55 -2.72 9.62 -18.54
N PRO A 56 -2.40 8.53 -19.27
CA PRO A 56 -3.20 8.04 -20.38
C PRO A 56 -4.66 7.77 -20.00
N GLU A 57 -5.61 8.03 -20.90
CA GLU A 57 -7.04 7.86 -20.64
C GLU A 57 -7.42 6.42 -20.29
N GLU A 58 -6.65 5.44 -20.75
CA GLU A 58 -6.82 4.02 -20.44
C GLU A 58 -6.77 3.71 -18.94
N VAL A 59 -6.17 4.59 -18.12
CA VAL A 59 -6.20 4.50 -16.65
C VAL A 59 -7.64 4.53 -16.13
N LEU A 60 -8.55 5.26 -16.77
CA LEU A 60 -9.97 5.30 -16.36
C LEU A 60 -10.67 3.95 -16.59
N SER A 61 -10.19 3.17 -17.56
CA SER A 61 -10.70 1.84 -17.91
C SER A 61 -10.10 0.72 -17.07
N LEU A 62 -9.24 1.02 -16.09
CA LEU A 62 -8.72 0.03 -15.16
C LEU A 62 -9.86 -0.70 -14.42
N PRO A 63 -9.70 -2.01 -14.16
CA PRO A 63 -10.67 -2.80 -13.39
C PRO A 63 -10.98 -2.16 -12.04
N ASN A 64 -12.19 -2.44 -11.54
CA ASN A 64 -12.63 -1.97 -10.23
C ASN A 64 -11.67 -2.38 -9.10
N TYR A 65 -11.64 -1.56 -8.05
CA TYR A 65 -10.91 -1.86 -6.83
C TYR A 65 -11.37 -3.17 -6.17
N ASP A 66 -10.41 -4.03 -5.79
CA ASP A 66 -10.65 -5.24 -5.01
C ASP A 66 -10.01 -5.12 -3.62
N SER A 67 -10.83 -4.85 -2.61
CA SER A 67 -10.40 -4.69 -1.21
C SER A 67 -9.78 -5.95 -0.60
N LYS A 68 -10.00 -7.13 -1.20
CA LYS A 68 -9.44 -8.40 -0.69
C LYS A 68 -8.02 -8.65 -1.18
N ARG A 69 -7.53 -7.86 -2.14
CA ARG A 69 -6.24 -8.12 -2.77
C ARG A 69 -5.06 -7.85 -1.82
N PHE A 70 -5.16 -6.79 -1.03
CA PHE A 70 -4.09 -6.34 -0.14
C PHE A 70 -4.58 -6.21 1.31
N VAL A 71 -3.62 -6.27 2.23
CA VAL A 71 -3.87 -6.18 3.67
C VAL A 71 -2.90 -5.20 4.30
N ARG A 72 -3.28 -4.65 5.46
CA ARG A 72 -2.41 -3.77 6.25
C ARG A 72 -1.09 -4.45 6.61
N GLY A 73 -0.03 -3.64 6.67
CA GLY A 73 1.33 -4.05 7.02
C GLY A 73 2.07 -4.73 5.86
N LEU A 74 1.67 -4.47 4.62
CA LEU A 74 2.51 -4.63 3.43
C LEU A 74 3.43 -3.40 3.28
N VAL A 75 4.43 -3.52 2.43
CA VAL A 75 5.37 -2.43 2.12
C VAL A 75 5.46 -2.26 0.60
N VAL A 76 5.48 -1.02 0.14
CA VAL A 76 5.67 -0.66 -1.27
C VAL A 76 7.15 -0.36 -1.50
N ASP A 77 7.81 -1.08 -2.41
CA ASP A 77 9.10 -0.71 -2.99
C ASP A 77 8.82 0.20 -4.20
N LYS A 78 8.99 1.50 -3.98
CA LYS A 78 8.67 2.54 -4.97
C LYS A 78 9.70 2.57 -6.09
N LYS A 79 10.93 2.12 -5.83
CA LYS A 79 12.00 2.10 -6.82
C LYS A 79 11.77 1.00 -7.86
N ARG A 80 11.27 -0.16 -7.43
CA ARG A 80 11.11 -1.35 -8.26
C ARG A 80 9.68 -1.68 -8.66
N GLY A 81 8.69 -0.91 -8.22
CA GLY A 81 7.28 -1.18 -8.56
C GLY A 81 6.71 -2.41 -7.85
N ASN A 82 7.22 -2.74 -6.66
CA ASN A 82 6.85 -3.97 -5.96
C ASN A 82 6.03 -3.73 -4.70
N ILE A 83 5.16 -4.69 -4.38
CA ILE A 83 4.49 -4.81 -3.08
C ILE A 83 5.07 -6.02 -2.36
N ILE A 84 5.60 -5.83 -1.15
CA ILE A 84 6.31 -6.85 -0.39
C ILE A 84 5.67 -7.11 0.96
N LYS A 85 5.72 -8.38 1.39
CA LYS A 85 5.42 -8.81 2.76
C LYS A 85 6.70 -9.29 3.42
N MET A 86 7.08 -8.60 4.49
CA MET A 86 8.21 -8.97 5.33
C MET A 86 7.76 -9.61 6.62
N ASP A 87 8.62 -10.44 7.21
CA ASP A 87 8.48 -10.85 8.60
C ASP A 87 9.15 -9.86 9.58
N ARG A 88 9.09 -10.17 10.88
CA ARG A 88 9.68 -9.34 11.94
C ARG A 88 11.21 -9.19 11.84
N HIS A 89 11.87 -10.07 11.09
CA HIS A 89 13.31 -10.05 10.82
C HIS A 89 13.63 -9.43 9.46
N ARG A 90 12.64 -8.81 8.81
CA ARG A 90 12.73 -8.12 7.52
C ARG A 90 13.07 -9.05 6.35
N TYR A 91 12.85 -10.35 6.52
CA TYR A 91 12.94 -11.28 5.39
C TYR A 91 11.69 -11.12 4.51
N VAL A 92 11.89 -10.85 3.21
CA VAL A 92 10.81 -10.73 2.23
C VAL A 92 10.26 -12.12 1.92
N LYS A 93 9.11 -12.46 2.54
CA LYS A 93 8.43 -13.75 2.36
C LYS A 93 7.60 -13.82 1.09
N LEU A 94 7.04 -12.69 0.67
CA LEU A 94 6.25 -12.54 -0.54
C LEU A 94 6.59 -11.20 -1.18
N ALA A 95 6.66 -11.19 -2.51
CA ALA A 95 6.78 -9.97 -3.28
C ALA A 95 5.96 -10.11 -4.56
N CYS A 96 5.32 -9.02 -4.98
CA CYS A 96 4.60 -8.92 -6.23
C CYS A 96 5.13 -7.70 -7.01
N HIS A 97 5.36 -7.86 -8.30
CA HIS A 97 5.56 -6.75 -9.24
C HIS A 97 4.24 -6.49 -9.96
N GLY A 98 3.63 -5.33 -9.75
CA GLY A 98 2.21 -5.17 -10.07
C GLY A 98 1.36 -6.19 -9.29
N PHE A 99 0.66 -7.09 -9.99
CA PHE A 99 -0.01 -8.24 -9.39
C PHE A 99 0.68 -9.58 -9.65
N ARG A 100 1.77 -9.60 -10.41
CA ARG A 100 2.56 -10.82 -10.65
C ARG A 100 3.40 -11.14 -9.42
N THR A 101 3.14 -12.30 -8.81
CA THR A 101 3.98 -12.82 -7.73
C THR A 101 5.38 -13.11 -8.26
N LEU A 102 6.41 -12.61 -7.57
CA LEU A 102 7.80 -12.90 -7.87
C LEU A 102 8.18 -14.30 -7.38
N THR A 103 9.01 -15.01 -8.16
CA THR A 103 9.56 -16.30 -7.74
C THR A 103 10.53 -16.12 -6.57
N LYS A 104 10.94 -17.24 -5.97
CA LYS A 104 11.93 -17.20 -4.90
C LYS A 104 13.26 -16.65 -5.42
N GLU A 105 13.66 -17.03 -6.62
CA GLU A 105 14.91 -16.61 -7.26
C GLU A 105 14.89 -15.11 -7.53
N GLU A 106 13.83 -14.57 -8.15
CA GLU A 106 13.65 -13.13 -8.36
C GLU A 106 13.68 -12.37 -7.02
N ARG A 107 13.04 -12.91 -5.98
CA ARG A 107 13.06 -12.29 -4.63
C ARG A 107 14.44 -12.31 -4.00
N ASP A 108 15.14 -13.44 -4.08
CA ASP A 108 16.46 -13.61 -3.48
C ASP A 108 17.49 -12.73 -4.21
N GLU A 109 17.33 -12.47 -5.51
CA GLU A 109 18.14 -11.50 -6.25
C GLU A 109 17.86 -10.05 -5.83
N LEU A 110 16.58 -9.70 -5.68
CA LEU A 110 16.16 -8.31 -5.42
C LEU A 110 16.26 -7.89 -3.96
N TYR A 111 16.10 -8.83 -3.03
CA TYR A 111 15.92 -8.57 -1.60
C TYR A 111 16.85 -9.40 -0.71
N ASN A 112 17.98 -9.89 -1.24
CA ASN A 112 18.90 -10.69 -0.45
C ASN A 112 19.33 -9.91 0.81
N PRO A 113 19.11 -10.45 2.01
CA PRO A 113 19.51 -9.79 3.24
C PRO A 113 21.05 -9.67 3.39
N SER A 114 21.81 -10.46 2.62
CA SER A 114 23.27 -10.35 2.57
C SER A 114 23.80 -9.22 1.68
N THR A 115 22.97 -8.65 0.80
CA THR A 115 23.37 -7.58 -0.14
C THR A 115 22.70 -6.24 0.12
N ILE A 116 21.54 -6.21 0.80
CA ILE A 116 20.82 -4.97 1.11
C ILE A 116 20.98 -4.61 2.59
N SER A 117 21.49 -3.40 2.85
CA SER A 117 21.55 -2.86 4.21
C SER A 117 20.14 -2.66 4.78
N TRP A 118 19.97 -3.02 6.04
CA TRP A 118 18.73 -2.95 6.80
C TRP A 118 18.11 -1.56 6.88
N GLU A 119 18.93 -0.50 6.83
CA GLU A 119 18.46 0.90 6.81
C GLU A 119 17.71 1.27 5.53
N SER A 120 17.80 0.43 4.49
CA SER A 120 17.26 0.75 3.15
C SER A 120 15.75 0.60 3.05
N TYR A 121 15.09 -0.13 3.95
CA TYR A 121 13.63 -0.38 3.90
C TYR A 121 12.81 0.73 4.58
N GLY A 122 13.17 1.98 4.30
CA GLY A 122 12.48 3.16 4.76
C GLY A 122 12.27 4.17 3.64
N GLU A 123 11.66 5.29 3.98
CA GLU A 123 11.63 6.46 3.10
C GLU A 123 13.07 6.89 2.75
N PRO A 124 13.35 7.31 1.50
CA PRO A 124 12.41 7.64 0.45
C PRO A 124 12.04 6.49 -0.49
N ASP A 125 12.65 5.31 -0.36
CA ASP A 125 12.51 4.22 -1.35
C ASP A 125 11.32 3.30 -1.05
N PHE A 126 10.94 3.17 0.23
CA PHE A 126 9.88 2.28 0.69
C PHE A 126 8.81 3.03 1.46
N SER A 127 7.55 2.58 1.34
CA SER A 127 6.40 3.09 2.08
C SER A 127 5.62 1.94 2.74
N VAL A 128 5.23 2.09 4.01
CA VAL A 128 4.48 1.06 4.74
C VAL A 128 2.98 1.32 4.57
N LEU A 129 2.21 0.27 4.26
CA LEU A 129 0.75 0.34 4.23
C LEU A 129 0.19 0.16 5.65
N ASP A 130 0.25 1.22 6.44
CA ASP A 130 -0.11 1.23 7.86
C ASP A 130 -1.53 1.75 8.14
N THR A 131 -2.24 2.31 7.15
CA THR A 131 -3.65 2.69 7.25
C THR A 131 -4.49 1.94 6.23
N LEU A 132 -5.80 1.81 6.49
CA LEU A 132 -6.73 1.24 5.51
C LEU A 132 -6.85 2.13 4.27
N PHE A 133 -6.75 3.46 4.44
CA PHE A 133 -6.71 4.43 3.34
C PHE A 133 -5.55 4.22 2.35
N SER A 134 -4.44 3.62 2.80
CA SER A 134 -3.27 3.37 1.94
C SER A 134 -3.43 2.13 1.03
N LEU A 135 -4.43 1.28 1.26
CA LEU A 135 -4.65 0.05 0.47
C LEU A 135 -5.10 0.32 -0.98
N PRO A 136 -6.09 1.20 -1.25
CA PRO A 136 -6.47 1.54 -2.63
C PRO A 136 -5.30 2.16 -3.42
N ASP A 137 -4.45 2.94 -2.78
CA ASP A 137 -3.26 3.53 -3.42
C ASP A 137 -2.29 2.46 -3.91
N ALA A 138 -1.98 1.49 -3.06
CA ALA A 138 -1.11 0.37 -3.43
C ALA A 138 -1.72 -0.47 -4.55
N PHE A 139 -3.04 -0.67 -4.53
CA PHE A 139 -3.75 -1.40 -5.58
C PHE A 139 -3.68 -0.67 -6.93
N LEU A 140 -3.97 0.63 -6.94
CA LEU A 140 -3.85 1.47 -8.14
C LEU A 140 -2.41 1.53 -8.63
N PHE A 141 -1.45 1.67 -7.73
CA PHE A 141 -0.03 1.62 -8.05
C PHE A 141 0.35 0.31 -8.75
N SER A 142 -0.09 -0.85 -8.24
CA SER A 142 0.15 -2.14 -8.88
C SER A 142 -0.42 -2.23 -10.30
N GLN A 143 -1.61 -1.68 -10.55
CA GLN A 143 -2.17 -1.61 -11.92
C GLN A 143 -1.33 -0.73 -12.83
N LEU A 144 -0.89 0.44 -12.34
CA LEU A 144 -0.08 1.37 -13.12
C LEU A 144 1.32 0.81 -13.41
N VAL A 145 1.87 -0.01 -12.52
CA VAL A 145 3.10 -0.79 -12.77
C VAL A 145 2.90 -1.72 -13.97
N GLU A 146 1.81 -2.51 -14.00
CA GLU A 146 1.53 -3.42 -15.12
C GLU A 146 1.30 -2.67 -16.44
N MET A 147 0.60 -1.53 -16.40
CA MET A 147 0.40 -0.67 -17.57
C MET A 147 1.72 -0.10 -18.07
N LYS A 148 2.60 0.35 -17.16
CA LYS A 148 3.92 0.87 -17.51
C LYS A 148 4.77 -0.20 -18.17
N ASP A 149 4.81 -1.40 -17.62
CA ASP A 149 5.58 -2.50 -18.19
C ASP A 149 5.09 -2.91 -19.57
N SER A 150 3.77 -2.93 -19.76
CA SER A 150 3.15 -3.27 -21.03
C SER A 150 3.29 -2.16 -22.08
N HIS A 151 3.33 -0.89 -21.67
CA HIS A 151 3.33 0.28 -22.54
C HIS A 151 4.30 1.37 -22.06
N PRO A 152 5.63 1.12 -22.03
CA PRO A 152 6.59 2.02 -21.40
C PRO A 152 6.63 3.42 -22.02
N ALA A 153 6.36 3.53 -23.32
CA ALA A 153 6.29 4.82 -24.02
C ALA A 153 5.12 5.71 -23.57
N LYS A 154 4.01 5.11 -23.11
CA LYS A 154 2.84 5.84 -22.58
C LYS A 154 3.01 6.24 -21.11
N PHE A 155 3.91 5.58 -20.40
CA PHE A 155 4.19 5.80 -18.97
C PHE A 155 5.67 6.10 -18.76
N PRO A 156 6.15 7.29 -19.20
CA PRO A 156 7.56 7.65 -19.09
C PRO A 156 8.03 7.80 -17.64
N ASN A 157 7.12 8.12 -16.72
CA ASN A 157 7.38 8.32 -15.29
C ASN A 157 8.00 7.08 -14.65
N SER A 158 8.98 7.25 -13.76
CA SER A 158 9.52 6.13 -12.96
C SER A 158 8.45 5.55 -12.03
N TYR A 159 8.60 4.31 -11.55
CA TYR A 159 7.67 3.76 -10.56
C TYR A 159 7.57 4.65 -9.32
N MET A 160 8.69 5.25 -8.89
CA MET A 160 8.70 6.14 -7.74
C MET A 160 7.86 7.39 -7.97
N GLN A 161 7.95 7.97 -9.17
CA GLN A 161 7.10 9.10 -9.56
C GLN A 161 5.64 8.68 -9.65
N ILE A 162 5.35 7.50 -10.21
CA ILE A 162 3.97 6.98 -10.28
C ILE A 162 3.37 6.82 -8.89
N TYR A 163 4.11 6.27 -7.93
CA TYR A 163 3.63 6.14 -6.55
C TYR A 163 3.37 7.52 -5.91
N ALA A 164 4.26 8.49 -6.12
CA ALA A 164 4.08 9.84 -5.63
C ALA A 164 2.84 10.53 -6.24
N ASP A 165 2.59 10.31 -7.53
CA ASP A 165 1.44 10.85 -8.25
C ASP A 165 0.12 10.21 -7.77
N VAL A 166 0.11 8.91 -7.46
CA VAL A 166 -1.03 8.23 -6.83
C VAL A 166 -1.32 8.85 -5.47
N ARG A 167 -0.31 8.97 -4.60
CA ARG A 167 -0.46 9.58 -3.27
C ARG A 167 -1.01 11.01 -3.35
N LYS A 168 -0.42 11.84 -4.22
CA LYS A 168 -0.86 13.21 -4.48
C LYS A 168 -2.28 13.30 -5.06
N SER A 169 -2.81 12.22 -5.64
CA SER A 169 -4.14 12.20 -6.21
C SER A 169 -5.23 11.90 -5.18
N VAL A 170 -4.87 11.26 -4.06
CA VAL A 170 -5.75 11.01 -2.92
C VAL A 170 -5.66 12.12 -1.88
N ASP A 171 -4.46 12.68 -1.68
CA ASP A 171 -4.23 13.87 -0.85
C ASP A 171 -4.85 15.16 -1.45
#